data_AF-A0A1F7BP57-F1
#
_entry.id   AF-A0A1F7BP57-F1
#
_cell.length_a   1.000
_cell.length_b   1.000
_cell.length_c   1.000
_cell.angle_alpha   90.00
_cell.angle_beta   90.00
_cell.angle_gamma   90.00
#
_symmetry.space_group_name_H-M   'P 1'
#
loop_
_entity.id
_entity.type
_entity.pdbx_description
1 polymer ?
#
loop_
_entity_poly.entity_id
_entity_poly.type
_entity_poly.pdbx_seq_one_letter_code
_entity_poly.pdbx_strand_id
1 'polypeptide(L)'
;MPLRHSTETALLIILGLVIAVTGFLIATLPPLPGGILPWAVLMALSVAYPILLTPFFRARRADTPLRWMHWFPAAMLLVWFLIEAATLYLPILSTTQAVYTVLWTLPAVALGILTLVLYCLNVIRRRVPRISALLVTFIAFVALGVTSVRGGEWDKQLASTFWKADIWSMLGTGSILSGSGSSAGEIAASAEPSEERWRQKLRALQRRSEREEARRSQETMEGSSSSAPRSARSSSSSSGPLWRSASSAPAALPSSGPVVEILALTLLALYTGVLHDRVRRRNVC
;
A
#
# COMPACT_ATOMS: atom_id res chain seq x y z
N MET A 1 1.41 12.57 -31.23
CA MET A 1 0.32 11.99 -32.05
C MET A 1 -0.87 11.71 -31.15
N PRO A 2 -2.12 11.99 -31.57
CA PRO A 2 -3.31 11.61 -30.82
C PRO A 2 -3.41 10.08 -30.68
N LEU A 3 -4.03 9.59 -29.61
CA LEU A 3 -4.24 8.16 -29.36
C LEU A 3 -4.83 7.47 -30.60
N ARG A 4 -4.21 6.36 -31.04
CA ARG A 4 -4.84 5.50 -32.04
C ARG A 4 -6.12 4.91 -31.44
N HIS A 5 -7.18 4.83 -32.22
CA HIS A 5 -8.49 4.35 -31.76
C HIS A 5 -8.43 3.00 -31.03
N SER A 6 -7.49 2.12 -31.42
CA SER A 6 -7.26 0.82 -30.77
C SER A 6 -6.69 0.94 -29.35
N THR A 7 -5.85 1.94 -29.08
CA THR A 7 -5.25 2.13 -27.75
C THR A 7 -6.23 2.73 -26.76
N GLU A 8 -7.10 3.63 -27.21
CA GLU A 8 -8.18 4.17 -26.39
C GLU A 8 -9.20 3.08 -26.03
N THR A 9 -9.59 2.23 -27.00
CA THR A 9 -10.48 1.08 -26.72
C THR A 9 -9.85 0.11 -25.72
N ALA A 10 -8.55 -0.17 -25.85
CA ALA A 10 -7.86 -1.06 -24.92
C ALA A 10 -7.87 -0.48 -23.50
N LEU A 11 -7.56 0.80 -23.34
CA LEU A 11 -7.58 1.48 -22.04
C LEU A 11 -8.97 1.48 -21.40
N LEU A 12 -10.02 1.72 -22.18
CA LEU A 12 -11.40 1.68 -21.68
C LEU A 12 -11.79 0.28 -21.17
N ILE A 13 -11.42 -0.77 -21.91
CA ILE A 13 -11.72 -2.15 -21.52
C ILE A 13 -10.91 -2.54 -20.28
N ILE A 14 -9.62 -2.21 -20.25
CA ILE A 14 -8.76 -2.44 -19.09
C ILE A 14 -9.34 -1.71 -17.88
N LEU A 15 -9.76 -0.45 -18.03
CA LEU A 15 -10.36 0.30 -16.94
C LEU A 15 -11.65 -0.37 -16.44
N GLY A 16 -12.55 -0.80 -17.34
CA GLY A 16 -13.75 -1.55 -16.95
C GLY A 16 -13.43 -2.83 -16.18
N LEU A 17 -12.39 -3.58 -16.61
CA LEU A 17 -11.91 -4.74 -15.90
C LEU A 17 -11.33 -4.38 -14.53
N VAL A 18 -10.52 -3.32 -14.42
CA VAL A 18 -9.96 -2.87 -13.14
C VAL A 18 -11.07 -2.44 -12.19
N ILE A 19 -12.12 -1.75 -12.66
CA ILE A 19 -13.28 -1.40 -11.82
C ILE A 19 -13.96 -2.66 -11.28
N ALA A 20 -14.22 -3.66 -12.14
CA ALA A 20 -14.83 -4.92 -11.73
C ALA A 20 -13.96 -5.69 -10.71
N VAL A 21 -12.66 -5.80 -10.98
CA VAL A 21 -11.70 -6.46 -10.06
C VAL A 21 -11.60 -5.70 -8.74
N THR A 22 -11.59 -4.37 -8.77
CA THR A 22 -11.57 -3.57 -7.54
C THR A 22 -12.84 -3.77 -6.73
N GLY A 23 -14.02 -3.79 -7.36
CA GLY A 23 -15.29 -4.05 -6.68
C GLY A 23 -15.35 -5.43 -6.05
N PHE A 24 -14.86 -6.43 -6.78
CA PHE A 24 -14.67 -7.77 -6.25
C PHE A 24 -13.73 -7.79 -5.04
N LEU A 25 -12.57 -7.14 -5.13
CA LEU A 25 -11.61 -7.09 -4.03
C LEU A 25 -12.24 -6.42 -2.81
N ILE A 26 -12.89 -5.25 -2.97
CA ILE A 26 -13.61 -4.53 -1.89
C ILE A 26 -14.58 -5.46 -1.16
N ALA A 27 -15.36 -6.26 -1.90
CA ALA A 27 -16.33 -7.17 -1.30
C ALA A 27 -15.70 -8.26 -0.42
N THR A 28 -14.42 -8.59 -0.65
CA THR A 28 -13.69 -9.61 0.13
C THR A 28 -12.86 -9.03 1.26
N LEU A 29 -12.76 -7.70 1.40
CA LEU A 29 -11.93 -7.10 2.45
C LEU A 29 -12.46 -7.46 3.84
N PRO A 30 -11.55 -7.72 4.80
CA PRO A 30 -11.95 -7.80 6.20
C PRO A 30 -12.43 -6.42 6.68
N PRO A 31 -13.43 -6.37 7.58
CA PRO A 31 -13.94 -5.11 8.12
C PRO A 31 -12.89 -4.39 8.98
N LEU A 32 -13.02 -3.07 9.10
CA LEU A 32 -12.20 -2.26 10.02
C LEU A 32 -12.47 -2.64 11.48
N PRO A 33 -11.45 -2.59 12.37
CA PRO A 33 -10.08 -2.12 12.14
C PRO A 33 -9.10 -3.17 11.56
N GLY A 34 -9.48 -4.46 11.50
CA GLY A 34 -8.60 -5.53 11.01
C GLY A 34 -8.21 -5.41 9.53
N GLY A 35 -9.04 -4.73 8.73
CA GLY A 35 -8.81 -4.51 7.31
C GLY A 35 -8.01 -3.28 6.90
N ILE A 36 -7.44 -2.51 7.83
CA ILE A 36 -6.72 -1.26 7.48
C ILE A 36 -5.53 -1.53 6.54
N LEU A 37 -4.72 -2.54 6.86
CA LEU A 37 -3.54 -2.88 6.07
C LEU A 37 -3.88 -3.33 4.64
N PRO A 38 -4.78 -4.32 4.42
CA PRO A 38 -5.16 -4.73 3.07
C PRO A 38 -5.85 -3.60 2.30
N TRP A 39 -6.66 -2.79 2.97
CA TRP A 39 -7.23 -1.59 2.36
C TRP A 39 -6.15 -0.59 1.92
N ALA A 40 -5.17 -0.29 2.77
CA ALA A 40 -4.10 0.65 2.46
C ALA A 40 -3.26 0.18 1.27
N VAL A 41 -2.98 -1.11 1.17
CA VAL A 41 -2.27 -1.69 0.01
C VAL A 41 -3.11 -1.58 -1.26
N LEU A 42 -4.40 -1.93 -1.21
CA LEU A 42 -5.29 -1.76 -2.36
C LEU A 42 -5.41 -0.29 -2.77
N MET A 43 -5.51 0.62 -1.82
CA MET A 43 -5.55 2.05 -2.07
C MET A 43 -4.26 2.51 -2.75
N ALA A 44 -3.10 2.12 -2.23
CA ALA A 44 -1.81 2.42 -2.84
C ALA A 44 -1.70 1.88 -4.27
N LEU A 45 -2.14 0.65 -4.53
CA LEU A 45 -2.17 0.07 -5.88
C LEU A 45 -3.13 0.82 -6.81
N SER A 46 -4.32 1.18 -6.32
CA SER A 46 -5.33 1.90 -7.09
C SER A 46 -4.90 3.33 -7.46
N VAL A 47 -4.03 3.95 -6.64
CA VAL A 47 -3.42 5.27 -6.90
C VAL A 47 -2.16 5.14 -7.75
N ALA A 48 -1.35 4.10 -7.53
CA ALA A 48 -0.17 3.84 -8.35
C ALA A 48 -0.55 3.56 -9.82
N TYR A 49 -1.64 2.83 -10.05
CA TYR A 49 -2.17 2.53 -11.39
C TYR A 49 -2.29 3.76 -12.32
N PRO A 50 -3.08 4.81 -11.99
CA PRO A 50 -3.20 5.99 -12.85
C PRO A 50 -1.91 6.81 -12.90
N ILE A 51 -1.09 6.81 -11.85
CA ILE A 51 0.21 7.51 -11.83
C ILE A 51 1.17 6.88 -12.83
N LEU A 52 1.31 5.56 -12.83
CA LEU A 52 2.15 4.81 -13.78
C LEU A 52 1.68 4.98 -15.23
N LEU A 53 0.37 5.14 -15.45
CA LEU A 53 -0.21 5.44 -16.77
C LEU A 53 -0.06 6.90 -17.21
N THR A 54 0.22 7.82 -16.28
CA THR A 54 0.37 9.26 -16.58
C THR A 54 1.42 9.56 -17.66
N PRO A 55 2.66 9.02 -17.65
CA PRO A 55 3.61 9.24 -18.74
C PRO A 55 3.06 8.79 -20.10
N PHE A 56 2.35 7.66 -20.14
CA PHE A 56 1.72 7.15 -21.36
C PHE A 56 0.62 8.10 -21.87
N PHE A 57 -0.23 8.61 -20.98
CA PHE A 57 -1.28 9.58 -21.32
C PHE A 57 -0.73 10.93 -21.78
N ARG A 58 0.42 11.36 -21.23
CA ARG A 58 1.11 12.58 -21.66
C ARG A 58 1.73 12.39 -23.05
N ALA A 59 2.44 11.29 -23.28
CA ALA A 59 3.05 10.97 -24.57
C ALA A 59 2.03 10.90 -25.73
N ARG A 60 0.84 10.34 -25.47
CA ARG A 60 -0.21 10.17 -26.50
C ARG A 60 -1.30 11.25 -26.52
N ARG A 61 -1.13 12.33 -25.73
CA ARG A 61 -2.09 13.44 -25.60
C ARG A 61 -3.53 12.94 -25.37
N ALA A 62 -3.70 11.99 -24.45
CA ALA A 62 -5.01 11.48 -24.08
C ALA A 62 -5.93 12.59 -23.56
N ASP A 63 -7.23 12.49 -23.82
CA ASP A 63 -8.22 13.46 -23.37
C ASP A 63 -8.27 13.55 -21.84
N THR A 64 -8.44 14.76 -21.32
CA THR A 64 -8.58 15.04 -19.89
C THR A 64 -9.64 14.15 -19.21
N PRO A 65 -10.87 13.98 -19.72
CA PRO A 65 -11.88 13.12 -19.09
C PRO A 65 -11.42 11.66 -18.96
N LEU A 66 -10.76 11.11 -19.98
CA LEU A 66 -10.26 9.73 -19.94
C LEU A 66 -9.23 9.55 -18.82
N ARG A 67 -8.36 10.55 -18.58
CA ARG A 67 -7.36 10.51 -17.50
C ARG A 67 -8.02 10.48 -16.13
N TRP A 68 -9.04 11.30 -15.92
CA TRP A 68 -9.77 11.35 -14.65
C TRP A 68 -10.52 10.06 -14.33
N MET A 69 -11.07 9.38 -15.34
CA MET A 69 -11.78 8.10 -15.15
C MET A 69 -10.90 6.99 -14.55
N HIS A 70 -9.58 7.03 -14.76
CA HIS A 70 -8.66 6.04 -14.20
C HIS A 70 -8.47 6.19 -12.67
N TRP A 71 -8.92 7.31 -12.10
CA TRP A 71 -8.97 7.51 -10.64
C TRP A 71 -10.22 6.93 -9.99
N PHE A 72 -11.19 6.45 -10.79
CA PHE A 72 -12.45 5.91 -10.28
C PHE A 72 -12.25 4.74 -9.30
N PRO A 73 -11.38 3.74 -9.55
CA PRO A 73 -11.13 2.66 -8.60
C PRO A 73 -10.65 3.16 -7.23
N ALA A 74 -9.76 4.15 -7.20
CA ALA A 74 -9.27 4.74 -5.96
C ALA A 74 -10.38 5.53 -5.24
N ALA A 75 -11.22 6.26 -5.97
CA ALA A 75 -12.36 6.95 -5.41
C ALA A 75 -13.35 5.96 -4.78
N MET A 76 -13.60 4.83 -5.44
CA MET A 76 -14.47 3.76 -4.95
C MET A 76 -13.97 3.16 -3.62
N LEU A 77 -12.66 2.88 -3.52
CA LEU A 77 -12.02 2.43 -2.29
C LEU A 77 -12.10 3.47 -1.16
N LEU A 78 -11.95 4.75 -1.51
CA LEU A 78 -12.04 5.86 -0.56
C LEU A 78 -13.47 5.99 -0.02
N VAL A 79 -14.48 5.97 -0.89
CA VAL A 79 -15.89 6.04 -0.48
C VAL A 79 -16.23 4.86 0.44
N TRP A 80 -15.78 3.65 0.10
CA TRP A 80 -15.96 2.49 0.97
C TRP A 80 -15.38 2.70 2.36
N PHE A 81 -14.12 3.15 2.45
CA PHE A 81 -13.46 3.42 3.73
C PHE A 81 -14.17 4.50 4.54
N LEU A 82 -14.64 5.57 3.88
CA LEU A 82 -15.40 6.61 4.57
C LEU A 82 -16.71 6.08 5.14
N ILE A 83 -17.41 5.21 4.41
CA ILE A 83 -18.64 4.58 4.89
C ILE A 83 -18.33 3.68 6.09
N GLU A 84 -17.33 2.81 6.02
CA GLU A 84 -16.94 1.94 7.15
C GLU A 84 -16.43 2.74 8.36
N ALA A 85 -15.60 3.76 8.13
CA ALA A 85 -15.13 4.62 9.21
C ALA A 85 -16.30 5.34 9.89
N ALA A 86 -17.27 5.83 9.11
CA ALA A 86 -18.42 6.54 9.62
C ALA A 86 -19.41 5.62 10.36
N THR A 87 -19.55 4.35 9.95
CA THR A 87 -20.42 3.38 10.64
C THR A 87 -19.91 3.01 12.03
N LEU A 88 -18.60 3.14 12.29
CA LEU A 88 -18.04 2.99 13.64
C LEU A 88 -18.54 4.06 14.62
N TYR A 89 -18.84 5.26 14.13
CA TYR A 89 -19.31 6.38 14.96
C TYR A 89 -20.82 6.55 14.92
N LEU A 90 -21.47 6.22 13.80
CA LEU A 90 -22.88 6.45 13.54
C LEU A 90 -23.54 5.15 13.06
N PRO A 91 -24.20 4.38 13.95
CA PRO A 91 -24.80 3.09 13.59
C PRO A 91 -25.94 3.23 12.56
N ILE A 92 -26.54 4.42 12.40
CA ILE A 92 -27.57 4.69 11.40
C ILE A 92 -27.07 4.50 9.95
N LEU A 93 -25.75 4.60 9.73
CA LEU A 93 -25.12 4.41 8.42
C LEU A 93 -24.95 2.93 8.05
N SER A 94 -25.29 1.98 8.93
CA SER A 94 -25.19 0.55 8.63
C SER A 94 -26.03 0.14 7.43
N THR A 95 -27.15 0.83 7.20
CA THR A 95 -27.99 0.67 6.01
C THR A 95 -27.27 1.09 4.74
N THR A 96 -26.52 2.19 4.79
CA THR A 96 -25.69 2.67 3.67
C THR A 96 -24.57 1.69 3.36
N GLN A 97 -23.91 1.15 4.38
CA GLN A 97 -22.90 0.09 4.21
C GLN A 97 -23.52 -1.15 3.58
N ALA A 98 -24.67 -1.61 4.08
CA ALA A 98 -25.37 -2.77 3.53
C ALA A 98 -25.68 -2.57 2.03
N VAL A 99 -26.27 -1.42 1.67
CA VAL A 99 -26.55 -1.05 0.26
C VAL A 99 -25.28 -1.02 -0.57
N TYR A 100 -24.21 -0.43 -0.05
CA TYR A 100 -22.94 -0.38 -0.76
C TYR A 100 -22.35 -1.77 -1.01
N THR A 101 -22.53 -2.72 -0.10
CA THR A 101 -22.05 -4.11 -0.28
C THR A 101 -22.98 -5.03 -1.04
N VAL A 102 -24.19 -4.60 -1.41
CA VAL A 102 -25.14 -5.43 -2.18
C VAL A 102 -24.46 -5.97 -3.44
N LEU A 103 -24.53 -7.30 -3.62
CA LEU A 103 -23.98 -8.01 -4.77
C LEU A 103 -22.53 -7.61 -5.07
N TRP A 104 -21.68 -7.63 -4.04
CA TRP A 104 -20.25 -7.34 -4.16
C TRP A 104 -19.94 -5.92 -4.66
N THR A 105 -20.54 -4.89 -4.07
CA THR A 105 -20.37 -3.50 -4.54
C THR A 105 -20.92 -3.21 -5.93
N LEU A 106 -21.96 -3.96 -6.33
CA LEU A 106 -22.66 -3.77 -7.60
C LEU A 106 -23.07 -2.32 -7.85
N PRO A 107 -23.60 -1.55 -6.89
CA PRO A 107 -23.94 -0.14 -7.14
C PRO A 107 -22.74 0.69 -7.58
N ALA A 108 -21.58 0.48 -6.96
CA ALA A 108 -20.37 1.23 -7.26
C ALA A 108 -19.77 0.82 -8.62
N VAL A 109 -19.71 -0.49 -8.91
CA VAL A 109 -19.27 -1.02 -10.21
C VAL A 109 -20.21 -0.58 -11.33
N ALA A 110 -21.53 -0.64 -11.11
CA ALA A 110 -22.54 -0.20 -12.07
C ALA A 110 -22.39 1.29 -12.38
N LEU A 111 -22.13 2.15 -11.38
CA LEU A 111 -21.85 3.56 -11.62
C LEU A 111 -20.56 3.76 -12.44
N GLY A 112 -19.50 3.01 -12.14
CA GLY A 112 -18.26 3.05 -12.91
C GLY A 112 -18.46 2.66 -14.37
N ILE A 113 -19.11 1.53 -14.62
CA ILE A 113 -19.43 1.07 -15.98
C ILE A 113 -20.37 2.07 -16.68
N LEU A 114 -21.40 2.58 -16.00
CA LEU A 114 -22.31 3.58 -16.56
C LEU A 114 -21.56 4.84 -16.99
N THR A 115 -20.64 5.34 -16.19
CA THR A 115 -19.82 6.51 -16.57
C THR A 115 -18.96 6.22 -17.81
N LEU A 116 -18.41 5.00 -17.93
CA LEU A 116 -17.70 4.57 -19.14
C LEU A 116 -18.62 4.44 -20.36
N VAL A 117 -19.84 3.94 -20.18
CA VAL A 117 -20.84 3.89 -21.26
C VAL A 117 -21.21 5.30 -21.71
N LEU A 118 -21.47 6.22 -20.78
CA LEU A 118 -21.78 7.63 -21.10
C LEU A 118 -20.63 8.32 -21.83
N TYR A 119 -19.38 8.05 -21.43
CA TYR A 119 -18.20 8.50 -22.16
C TYR A 119 -18.15 7.93 -23.58
N CYS A 120 -18.37 6.62 -23.73
CA CYS A 120 -18.44 5.96 -25.04
C CYS A 120 -19.59 6.50 -25.91
N LEU A 121 -20.69 6.96 -25.31
CA LEU A 121 -21.78 7.61 -26.02
C LEU A 121 -21.41 9.03 -26.46
N ASN A 122 -20.66 9.77 -25.64
CA ASN A 122 -20.19 11.10 -26.01
C ASN A 122 -19.15 11.03 -27.15
N VAL A 123 -18.28 10.00 -27.14
CA VAL A 123 -17.29 9.78 -28.19
C VAL A 123 -17.92 9.01 -29.36
N ILE A 124 -18.34 9.75 -30.39
CA ILE A 124 -19.24 9.26 -31.44
C ILE A 124 -18.77 8.00 -32.20
N ARG A 125 -17.46 7.71 -32.24
CA ARG A 125 -16.87 6.64 -33.08
C ARG A 125 -16.71 5.31 -32.34
N ARG A 126 -17.08 4.22 -33.02
CA ARG A 126 -16.93 2.81 -32.57
C ARG A 126 -17.57 2.52 -31.20
N ARG A 127 -18.77 3.07 -30.95
CA ARG A 127 -19.51 2.91 -29.68
C ARG A 127 -19.90 1.47 -29.42
N VAL A 128 -20.41 0.77 -30.45
CA VAL A 128 -20.94 -0.60 -30.34
C VAL A 128 -19.91 -1.58 -29.75
N PRO A 129 -18.68 -1.74 -30.29
CA PRO A 129 -17.72 -2.68 -29.73
C PRO A 129 -17.23 -2.29 -28.32
N ARG A 130 -17.17 -0.99 -28.01
CA ARG A 130 -16.78 -0.51 -26.67
C ARG A 130 -17.85 -0.87 -25.64
N ILE A 131 -19.10 -0.55 -25.95
CA ILE A 131 -20.25 -0.79 -25.07
C ILE A 131 -20.48 -2.29 -24.90
N SER A 132 -20.37 -3.10 -25.97
CA SER A 132 -20.55 -4.55 -25.85
C SER A 132 -19.47 -5.19 -24.97
N ALA A 133 -18.20 -4.79 -25.07
CA ALA A 133 -17.14 -5.29 -24.21
C ALA A 133 -17.35 -4.91 -22.73
N LEU A 134 -17.79 -3.67 -22.47
CA LEU A 134 -18.15 -3.23 -21.11
C LEU A 134 -19.36 -3.99 -20.56
N LEU A 135 -20.36 -4.23 -21.40
CA LEU A 135 -21.55 -5.01 -21.01
C LEU A 135 -21.18 -6.45 -20.66
N VAL A 136 -20.34 -7.11 -21.47
CA VAL A 136 -19.84 -8.46 -21.17
C VAL A 136 -19.09 -8.48 -19.84
N THR A 137 -18.23 -7.49 -19.60
CA THR A 137 -17.50 -7.36 -18.33
C THR A 137 -18.45 -7.21 -17.14
N PHE A 138 -19.48 -6.37 -17.30
CA PHE A 138 -20.51 -6.17 -16.27
C PHE A 138 -21.37 -7.42 -16.03
N ILE A 139 -21.80 -8.10 -17.09
CA ILE A 139 -22.57 -9.36 -16.97
C ILE A 139 -21.74 -10.43 -16.27
N ALA A 140 -20.46 -10.56 -16.62
CA ALA A 140 -19.56 -11.51 -15.95
C ALA A 140 -19.42 -11.18 -14.46
N PHE A 141 -19.30 -9.90 -14.12
CA PHE A 141 -19.27 -9.44 -12.73
C PHE A 141 -20.56 -9.77 -11.97
N VAL A 142 -21.73 -9.46 -12.54
CA VAL A 142 -23.02 -9.79 -11.92
C VAL A 142 -23.21 -11.29 -11.79
N ALA A 143 -22.81 -12.08 -12.80
CA ALA A 143 -22.90 -13.53 -12.74
C ALA A 143 -22.08 -14.09 -11.57
N LEU A 144 -20.84 -13.60 -11.37
CA LEU A 144 -20.01 -13.94 -10.21
C LEU A 144 -20.65 -13.51 -8.89
N GLY A 145 -21.20 -12.29 -8.83
CA GLY A 145 -21.92 -11.80 -7.66
C GLY A 145 -23.15 -12.64 -7.33
N VAL A 146 -23.88 -13.18 -8.30
CA VAL A 146 -25.05 -14.04 -8.06
C VAL A 146 -24.63 -15.46 -7.66
N THR A 147 -23.59 -16.01 -8.28
CA THR A 147 -23.07 -17.34 -7.91
C THR A 147 -22.48 -17.34 -6.51
N SER A 148 -21.86 -16.23 -6.08
CA SER A 148 -21.38 -16.04 -4.71
C SER A 148 -22.48 -16.23 -3.67
N VAL A 149 -23.61 -15.56 -3.86
CA VAL A 149 -24.77 -15.60 -2.95
C VAL A 149 -25.41 -16.99 -2.91
N ARG A 150 -25.44 -17.70 -4.05
CA ARG A 150 -26.00 -19.06 -4.14
C ARG A 150 -25.04 -20.13 -3.60
N GLY A 151 -23.73 -19.91 -3.72
CA GLY A 151 -22.69 -20.87 -3.38
C GLY A 151 -22.23 -20.82 -1.92
N GLY A 152 -22.58 -19.78 -1.15
CA GLY A 152 -22.51 -19.69 0.32
C GLY A 152 -21.11 -19.67 0.98
N GLU A 153 -20.14 -20.41 0.42
CA GLU A 153 -18.81 -20.60 1.01
C GLU A 153 -17.66 -20.03 0.17
N TRP A 154 -17.89 -19.76 -1.12
CA TRP A 154 -16.82 -19.35 -2.04
C TRP A 154 -16.17 -18.04 -1.61
N ASP A 155 -16.97 -17.08 -1.14
CA ASP A 155 -16.52 -15.76 -0.69
C ASP A 155 -15.59 -15.86 0.51
N LYS A 156 -15.92 -16.78 1.43
CA LYS A 156 -15.12 -17.04 2.63
C LYS A 156 -13.79 -17.71 2.28
N GLN A 157 -13.79 -18.61 1.29
CA GLN A 157 -12.58 -19.25 0.78
C GLN A 157 -11.67 -18.26 0.03
N LEU A 158 -12.25 -17.35 -0.75
CA LEU A 158 -11.49 -16.30 -1.42
C LEU A 158 -10.93 -15.30 -0.40
N ALA A 159 -11.75 -14.83 0.53
CA ALA A 159 -11.31 -13.90 1.56
C ALA A 159 -10.21 -14.51 2.45
N SER A 160 -10.29 -15.80 2.79
CA SER A 160 -9.20 -16.47 3.52
C SER A 160 -7.93 -16.58 2.68
N THR A 161 -8.03 -16.94 1.41
CA THR A 161 -6.89 -17.07 0.51
C THR A 161 -6.19 -15.73 0.29
N PHE A 162 -6.95 -14.65 0.09
CA PHE A 162 -6.39 -13.33 -0.19
C PHE A 162 -5.93 -12.58 1.06
N TRP A 163 -6.62 -12.71 2.20
CA TRP A 163 -6.43 -11.80 3.35
C TRP A 163 -6.04 -12.48 4.66
N LYS A 164 -6.26 -13.79 4.83
CA LYS A 164 -5.86 -14.52 6.05
C LYS A 164 -4.48 -15.16 5.97
N ALA A 165 -3.81 -15.11 4.82
CA ALA A 165 -2.49 -15.72 4.66
C ALA A 165 -1.45 -15.05 5.59
N ASP A 166 -0.51 -15.85 6.13
CA ASP A 166 0.63 -15.42 6.96
C ASP A 166 1.45 -14.25 6.36
N ILE A 167 1.31 -14.02 5.05
CA ILE A 167 1.94 -12.92 4.33
C ILE A 167 1.52 -11.54 4.88
N TRP A 168 0.26 -11.37 5.31
CA TRP A 168 -0.19 -10.08 5.86
C TRP A 168 0.23 -9.87 7.31
N SER A 169 0.37 -10.95 8.09
CA SER A 169 0.90 -10.87 9.44
C SER A 169 2.40 -10.53 9.42
N MET A 170 3.14 -11.00 8.40
CA MET A 170 4.53 -10.61 8.14
C MET A 170 4.72 -9.14 7.76
N LEU A 171 3.77 -8.54 7.03
CA LEU A 171 3.82 -7.11 6.65
C LEU A 171 3.34 -6.16 7.75
N GLY A 172 2.34 -6.57 8.53
CA GLY A 172 1.78 -5.77 9.62
C GLY A 172 2.67 -5.72 10.87
N THR A 173 3.48 -6.75 11.09
CA THR A 173 4.47 -6.78 12.15
C THR A 173 5.74 -6.16 11.59
N GLY A 174 6.07 -4.91 11.96
CA GLY A 174 7.29 -4.17 11.55
C GLY A 174 8.64 -4.81 11.92
N SER A 175 8.66 -6.12 12.16
CA SER A 175 9.76 -6.98 12.58
C SER A 175 10.73 -7.38 11.46
N ILE A 176 10.40 -7.21 10.18
CA ILE A 176 11.28 -7.70 9.09
C ILE A 176 12.34 -6.66 8.69
N LEU A 177 12.18 -5.39 9.08
CA LEU A 177 13.14 -4.32 8.77
C LEU A 177 13.97 -3.84 9.98
N SER A 178 13.64 -4.32 11.17
CA SER A 178 14.44 -4.12 12.39
C SER A 178 14.94 -5.48 12.83
N GLY A 179 16.25 -5.71 12.78
CA GLY A 179 16.91 -6.90 13.34
C GLY A 179 16.73 -6.99 14.86
N SER A 180 15.49 -7.23 15.28
CA SER A 180 15.10 -7.38 16.67
C SER A 180 15.38 -8.82 17.06
N GLY A 181 16.55 -9.00 17.68
CA GLY A 181 16.88 -10.07 18.62
C GLY A 181 15.67 -10.64 19.33
N SER A 182 15.04 -11.63 18.72
CA SER A 182 14.38 -12.67 19.47
C SER A 182 15.51 -13.50 20.05
N SER A 183 15.58 -13.55 21.37
CA SER A 183 16.41 -14.46 22.12
C SER A 183 16.20 -15.88 21.58
N ALA A 184 17.03 -16.27 20.62
CA ALA A 184 17.08 -17.61 20.09
C ALA A 184 17.48 -18.49 21.27
N GLY A 185 16.51 -19.26 21.77
CA GLY A 185 16.77 -20.35 22.68
C GLY A 185 17.97 -21.13 22.17
N GLU A 186 18.88 -21.41 23.10
CA GLU A 186 20.15 -22.10 22.92
C GLU A 186 20.07 -23.15 21.79
N ILE A 187 20.70 -22.85 20.65
CA ILE A 187 20.63 -23.70 19.44
C ILE A 187 21.17 -25.08 19.82
N ALA A 188 20.28 -26.07 19.90
CA ALA A 188 20.60 -27.45 20.27
C ALA A 188 21.69 -28.05 19.35
N ALA A 189 22.50 -28.96 19.89
CA ALA A 189 23.54 -29.64 19.12
C ALA A 189 22.92 -30.43 17.96
N SER A 190 23.47 -30.28 16.75
CA SER A 190 23.08 -31.08 15.60
C SER A 190 23.91 -32.37 15.56
N ALA A 191 23.31 -33.47 15.09
CA ALA A 191 24.01 -34.73 14.87
C ALA A 191 24.92 -34.69 13.63
N GLU A 192 24.79 -33.67 12.77
CA GLU A 192 25.54 -33.57 11.52
C GLU A 192 26.85 -32.76 11.70
N PRO A 193 28.04 -33.30 11.35
CA PRO A 193 29.33 -32.64 11.62
C PRO A 193 29.54 -31.33 10.87
N SER A 194 28.99 -31.21 9.66
CA SER A 194 29.07 -30.02 8.79
C SER A 194 28.21 -28.88 9.33
N GLU A 195 26.99 -29.20 9.74
CA GLU A 195 26.04 -28.25 10.33
C GLU A 195 26.50 -27.78 11.71
N GLU A 196 27.03 -28.69 12.53
CA GLU A 196 27.53 -28.35 13.87
C GLU A 196 28.71 -27.38 13.80
N ARG A 197 29.60 -27.50 12.79
CA ARG A 197 30.68 -26.52 12.56
C ARG A 197 30.15 -25.12 12.27
N TRP A 198 29.09 -25.03 11.47
CA TRP A 198 28.45 -23.76 11.17
C TRP A 198 27.73 -23.18 12.39
N ARG A 199 27.00 -24.02 13.15
CA ARG A 199 26.35 -23.62 14.42
C ARG A 199 27.37 -23.18 15.48
N GLN A 200 28.52 -23.85 15.58
CA GLN A 200 29.63 -23.42 16.44
C GLN A 200 30.18 -22.04 16.06
N LYS A 201 30.30 -21.76 14.75
CA LYS A 201 30.74 -20.46 14.26
C LYS A 201 29.76 -19.34 14.62
N LEU A 202 28.46 -19.61 14.58
CA LEU A 202 27.43 -18.67 15.02
C LEU A 202 27.48 -18.41 16.52
N ARG A 203 27.58 -19.47 17.35
CA ARG A 203 27.76 -19.32 18.81
C ARG A 203 29.02 -18.50 19.13
N ALA A 204 30.10 -18.69 18.37
CA ALA A 204 31.34 -17.93 18.55
C ALA A 204 31.19 -16.43 18.19
N LEU A 205 30.47 -16.13 17.11
CA LEU A 205 30.15 -14.76 16.71
C LEU A 205 29.25 -14.07 17.73
N GLN A 206 28.25 -14.76 18.25
CA GLN A 206 27.33 -14.23 19.26
C GLN A 206 28.04 -13.89 20.59
N ARG A 207 28.92 -14.78 21.08
CA ARG A 207 29.76 -14.49 22.24
C ARG A 207 30.71 -13.31 22.01
N ARG A 208 31.12 -13.08 20.76
CA ARG A 208 31.97 -11.93 20.41
C ARG A 208 31.16 -10.63 20.47
N SER A 209 29.95 -10.61 19.93
CA SER A 209 29.07 -9.43 20.02
C SER A 209 28.68 -9.12 21.46
N GLU A 210 28.37 -10.13 22.29
CA GLU A 210 28.06 -9.93 23.71
C GLU A 210 29.24 -9.32 24.48
N ARG A 211 30.48 -9.73 24.17
CA ARG A 211 31.68 -9.12 24.78
C ARG A 211 31.88 -7.67 24.33
N GLU A 212 31.55 -7.34 23.09
CA GLU A 212 31.66 -5.99 22.56
C GLU A 212 30.57 -5.07 23.16
N GLU A 213 29.36 -5.58 23.38
CA GLU A 213 28.28 -4.89 24.09
C GLU A 213 28.58 -4.71 25.58
N ALA A 214 29.14 -5.73 26.24
CA ALA A 214 29.60 -5.64 27.63
C ALA A 214 30.72 -4.59 27.79
N ARG A 215 31.67 -4.53 26.84
CA ARG A 215 32.71 -3.50 26.82
C ARG A 215 32.14 -2.10 26.63
N ARG A 216 31.22 -1.92 25.68
CA ARG A 216 30.56 -0.62 25.45
C ARG A 216 29.74 -0.17 26.65
N SER A 217 28.99 -1.07 27.29
CA SER A 217 28.20 -0.75 28.48
C SER A 217 29.09 -0.41 29.68
N GLN A 218 30.24 -1.09 29.84
CA GLN A 218 31.23 -0.77 30.88
C GLN A 218 31.88 0.61 30.63
N GLU A 219 32.28 0.92 29.39
CA GLU A 219 32.80 2.25 29.01
C GLU A 219 31.74 3.36 29.23
N THR A 220 30.46 3.06 29.03
CA THR A 220 29.36 4.02 29.27
C THR A 220 29.10 4.26 30.75
N MET A 221 29.37 3.28 31.63
CA MET A 221 29.25 3.44 33.09
C MET A 221 30.49 4.07 33.74
N GLU A 222 31.70 3.80 33.24
CA GLU A 222 32.94 4.38 33.77
C GLU A 222 33.19 5.82 33.29
N GLY A 223 32.51 6.28 32.22
CA GLY A 223 32.61 7.64 31.68
C GLY A 223 32.14 8.79 32.60
N SER A 224 31.67 8.50 33.83
CA SER A 224 31.25 9.53 34.80
C SER A 224 32.21 9.74 35.97
N SER A 225 33.39 9.09 36.03
CA SER A 225 34.36 9.38 37.09
C SER A 225 35.82 9.06 36.70
N SER A 226 36.60 10.13 36.52
CA SER A 226 38.05 10.27 36.76
C SER A 226 38.98 10.39 35.53
N SER A 227 39.65 11.54 35.53
CA SER A 227 40.79 11.96 34.72
C SER A 227 42.13 11.41 35.24
N ALA A 228 42.98 10.95 34.32
CA ALA A 228 44.47 11.11 34.19
C ALA A 228 45.19 9.79 33.72
N PRO A 229 46.43 9.80 33.18
CA PRO A 229 46.69 9.27 31.83
C PRO A 229 47.73 8.12 31.72
N ARG A 230 47.78 7.54 30.51
CA ARG A 230 48.88 6.80 29.82
C ARG A 230 49.38 5.47 30.43
N SER A 231 49.31 4.42 29.60
CA SER A 231 50.50 3.68 29.16
C SER A 231 50.26 2.92 27.86
N ALA A 232 51.21 3.04 26.94
CA ALA A 232 51.28 2.31 25.69
C ALA A 232 51.71 0.87 25.96
N ARG A 233 51.09 -0.10 25.27
CA ARG A 233 51.71 -1.39 25.03
C ARG A 233 51.44 -1.85 23.61
N SER A 234 52.53 -2.06 22.90
CA SER A 234 52.65 -2.57 21.55
C SER A 234 52.18 -4.02 21.46
N SER A 235 51.39 -4.36 20.44
CA SER A 235 51.45 -5.69 19.83
C SER A 235 50.89 -5.72 18.41
N SER A 236 51.86 -5.89 17.50
CA SER A 236 51.84 -6.73 16.30
C SER A 236 50.84 -6.47 15.17
N SER A 237 51.46 -6.06 14.05
CA SER A 237 50.97 -6.08 12.67
C SER A 237 50.47 -7.46 12.21
N SER A 238 49.26 -7.48 11.67
CA SER A 238 48.89 -8.44 10.62
C SER A 238 48.05 -7.72 9.57
N SER A 239 48.61 -7.65 8.37
CA SER A 239 48.07 -7.07 7.15
C SER A 239 46.75 -7.76 6.76
N GLY A 240 45.65 -7.01 6.72
CA GLY A 240 44.35 -7.46 6.20
C GLY A 240 43.67 -6.32 5.45
N PRO A 241 42.87 -6.60 4.40
CA PRO A 241 42.53 -5.61 3.38
C PRO A 241 41.61 -4.50 3.90
N LEU A 242 41.94 -3.28 3.50
CA LEU A 242 41.20 -2.03 3.62
C LEU A 242 39.76 -2.14 3.05
N TRP A 243 38.82 -2.62 3.87
CA TRP A 243 37.41 -2.29 3.70
C TRP A 243 37.10 -1.09 4.59
N ARG A 244 37.15 0.06 3.94
CA ARG A 244 36.67 1.38 4.36
C ARG A 244 35.46 1.24 5.31
N SER A 245 35.68 1.40 6.61
CA SER A 245 34.62 1.66 7.59
C SER A 245 34.02 3.04 7.26
N ALA A 246 32.96 3.04 6.46
CA ALA A 246 32.08 4.19 6.36
C ALA A 246 31.33 4.30 7.70
N SER A 247 31.93 5.04 8.63
CA SER A 247 31.24 5.66 9.75
C SER A 247 30.16 6.59 9.19
N SER A 248 28.95 6.09 9.06
CA SER A 248 27.75 6.91 8.99
C SER A 248 26.72 6.28 9.90
N ALA A 249 26.79 6.60 11.20
CA ALA A 249 25.60 6.56 12.03
C ALA A 249 24.54 7.43 11.32
N PRO A 250 23.35 6.91 10.97
CA PRO A 250 22.27 7.79 10.59
C PRO A 250 21.92 8.60 11.83
N ALA A 251 22.01 9.92 11.72
CA ALA A 251 21.63 10.86 12.76
C ALA A 251 20.23 10.50 13.29
N ALA A 252 20.03 10.66 14.60
CA ALA A 252 18.74 10.52 15.26
C ALA A 252 17.60 11.01 14.36
N LEU A 253 16.54 10.20 14.23
CA LEU A 253 15.32 10.64 13.56
C LEU A 253 14.90 11.97 14.19
N PRO A 254 14.77 13.04 13.38
CA PRO A 254 14.23 14.28 13.91
C PRO A 254 12.83 13.97 14.44
N SER A 255 12.56 14.40 15.69
CA SER A 255 11.20 14.54 16.20
C SER A 255 10.33 15.07 15.08
N SER A 256 9.21 14.40 14.78
CA SER A 256 8.25 14.76 13.74
C SER A 256 7.90 16.24 13.83
N GLY A 257 8.68 17.04 13.09
CA GLY A 257 8.57 18.48 13.08
C GLY A 257 7.31 18.91 12.35
N PRO A 258 7.07 20.24 12.26
CA PRO A 258 5.83 20.85 11.76
C PRO A 258 5.53 20.54 10.28
N VAL A 259 6.26 19.66 9.62
CA VAL A 259 6.09 19.32 8.19
C VAL A 259 4.73 18.69 7.91
N VAL A 260 4.20 17.84 8.81
CA VAL A 260 2.84 17.28 8.64
C VAL A 260 1.78 18.37 8.83
N GLU A 261 2.03 19.32 9.74
CA GLU A 261 1.15 20.46 9.98
C GLU A 261 1.18 21.46 8.81
N ILE A 262 2.37 21.72 8.24
CA ILE A 262 2.56 22.52 7.03
C ILE A 262 1.89 21.82 5.83
N LEU A 263 1.96 20.49 5.74
CA LEU A 263 1.27 19.74 4.67
C LEU A 263 -0.26 19.83 4.81
N ALA A 264 -0.79 19.72 6.04
CA ALA A 264 -2.21 19.94 6.29
C ALA A 264 -2.64 21.38 5.97
N LEU A 265 -1.83 22.39 6.35
CA LEU A 265 -2.11 23.80 6.09
C LEU A 265 -1.99 24.16 4.60
N THR A 266 -1.03 23.59 3.87
CA THR A 266 -0.90 23.79 2.41
C THR A 266 -2.05 23.14 1.65
N LEU A 267 -2.53 21.96 2.07
CA LEU A 267 -3.72 21.33 1.50
C LEU A 267 -4.99 22.17 1.77
N LEU A 268 -5.12 22.73 2.98
CA LEU A 268 -6.22 23.63 3.33
C LEU A 268 -6.16 24.95 2.55
N ALA A 269 -4.97 25.52 2.35
CA ALA A 269 -4.74 26.72 1.54
C ALA A 269 -5.04 26.47 0.05
N LEU A 270 -4.66 25.30 -0.48
CA LEU A 270 -5.01 24.89 -1.85
C LEU A 270 -6.51 24.70 -2.03
N TYR A 271 -7.18 24.07 -1.05
CA TYR A 271 -8.62 23.85 -1.08
C TYR A 271 -9.40 25.17 -1.04
N THR A 272 -9.02 26.07 -0.14
CA THR A 272 -9.64 27.40 -0.01
C THR A 272 -9.37 28.29 -1.22
N GLY A 273 -8.16 28.22 -1.81
CA GLY A 273 -7.83 28.93 -3.05
C GLY A 273 -8.67 28.48 -4.26
N VAL A 274 -8.88 27.17 -4.43
CA VAL A 274 -9.74 26.64 -5.50
C VAL A 274 -11.22 27.02 -5.29
N LEU A 275 -11.68 27.04 -4.04
CA LEU A 275 -13.03 27.51 -3.71
C LEU A 275 -13.20 29.00 -4.01
N HIS A 276 -12.21 29.82 -3.64
CA HIS A 276 -12.22 31.25 -3.89
C HIS A 276 -12.19 31.58 -5.40
N ASP A 277 -11.38 30.88 -6.20
CA ASP A 277 -11.36 31.05 -7.67
C ASP A 277 -12.70 30.66 -8.31
N ARG A 278 -13.38 29.63 -7.78
CA ARG A 278 -14.71 29.24 -8.26
C ARG A 278 -15.78 30.26 -7.92
N VAL A 279 -15.73 30.87 -6.73
CA VAL A 279 -16.67 31.95 -6.36
C VAL A 279 -16.38 33.19 -7.20
N ARG A 280 -15.11 33.57 -7.39
CA ARG A 280 -14.75 34.74 -8.21
C ARG A 280 -15.27 34.62 -9.64
N ARG A 281 -15.16 33.45 -10.26
CA ARG A 281 -15.70 33.18 -11.61
C ARG A 281 -17.23 33.22 -11.69
N ARG A 282 -17.95 33.04 -10.57
CA ARG A 282 -19.42 33.19 -10.52
C ARG A 282 -19.88 34.64 -10.40
N ASN A 283 -19.04 35.52 -9.87
CA ASN A 283 -19.37 36.94 -9.66
C ASN A 283 -18.91 37.85 -10.81
N VAL A 284 -18.38 37.30 -11.91
CA VAL A 284 -18.00 38.05 -13.13
C VAL A 284 -19.07 37.88 -14.24
N CYS A 285 -20.30 37.52 -13.86
CA CYS A 285 -21.48 37.60 -14.71
C CYS A 285 -22.46 38.60 -14.11
#